data_AF-A0A9W8RRE1-F1
#
_entry.id   AF-A0A9W8RRE1-F1
#
_cell.length_a   1.000
_cell.length_b   1.000
_cell.length_c   1.000
_cell.angle_alpha   90.00
_cell.angle_beta   90.00
_cell.angle_gamma   90.00
#
_symmetry.space_group_name_H-M   'P 1'
#
loop_
_entity.id
_entity.type
_entity.pdbx_description
1 polymer ?
#
loop_
_entity_poly.entity_id
_entity_poly.type
_entity_poly.pdbx_seq_one_letter_code
_entity_poly.pdbx_strand_id
1 'polypeptide(L)'
;MNRCEVKACKACKASKRKCTKQQPKCQRCELRGFRCIYESSPSMIIYQTTENTNDYSLLAEFQHDSLPWQGFEDHDSLALDHSQVSLHRTHPDTPTSFSLDDLKSAWFLDPNSWKTVPIEPSNRAHLTTDMIRALLYRTKDWFSEWTKSGSNMFIHPELYKDSLPESIGDAFTTLSAYLSKTEGNSDMVFRIMEQKAEKLVASEGTSERSRSTLNSISRVQALLSYCIIRLLDGDLRQRYRAEQNLQVLEEWTKEMILDASNTTSDGSLIVDNHLTGRSAQYSTVPLLPCRYSPEQLLWHAWILSESVRRTWCVSVGLLSGYELLKTEAGPCHGTLPITTRKGLWEAESAFVWTKMCAESNIGFMCRNDHEKMIAEMSADEVDPFALCIMELDIGPDRMARWKSGHGA
;
A
#
# COMPACT_ATOMS: atom_id res chain seq x y z
N MET A 1 -12.55 28.03 -0.15
CA MET A 1 -11.13 28.11 0.27
C MET A 1 -11.06 28.08 1.79
N ASN A 2 -11.18 26.91 2.42
CA ASN A 2 -10.99 26.78 3.86
C ASN A 2 -9.48 26.70 4.14
N ARG A 3 -8.91 27.77 4.70
CA ARG A 3 -7.51 27.79 5.14
C ARG A 3 -7.39 26.85 6.33
N CYS A 4 -6.63 25.76 6.15
CA CYS A 4 -6.17 24.89 7.23
C CYS A 4 -5.59 25.77 8.35
N GLU A 5 -6.17 25.71 9.56
CA GLU A 5 -5.82 26.65 10.62
C GLU A 5 -4.42 26.32 11.16
N VAL A 6 -3.41 27.06 10.71
CA VAL A 6 -2.02 26.83 11.09
C VAL A 6 -1.85 27.05 12.59
N LYS A 7 -1.40 26.01 13.33
CA LYS A 7 -1.09 26.13 14.77
C LYS A 7 0.11 27.04 15.00
N ALA A 8 0.31 27.51 16.24
CA ALA A 8 1.49 28.30 16.59
C ALA A 8 2.79 27.49 16.38
N CYS A 9 3.86 28.11 15.89
CA CYS A 9 5.15 27.43 15.69
C CYS A 9 5.75 26.96 17.03
N LYS A 10 6.63 25.95 16.99
CA LYS A 10 7.27 25.33 18.17
C LYS A 10 7.91 26.37 19.10
N ALA A 11 8.63 27.35 18.55
CA ALA A 11 9.27 28.41 19.34
C ALA A 11 8.27 29.30 20.08
N CYS A 12 7.14 29.66 19.45
CA CYS A 12 6.09 30.46 20.09
C CYS A 12 5.28 29.65 21.10
N LYS A 13 5.03 28.36 20.83
CA LYS A 13 4.38 27.40 21.73
C LYS A 13 5.21 27.20 23.00
N ALA A 14 6.50 26.91 22.87
CA ALA A 14 7.42 26.68 24.00
C ALA A 14 7.55 27.92 24.91
N SER A 15 7.53 29.12 24.32
CA SER A 15 7.65 30.37 25.08
C SER A 15 6.30 30.99 25.50
N LYS A 16 5.18 30.29 25.26
CA LYS A 16 3.80 30.72 25.59
C LYS A 16 3.48 32.15 25.09
N ARG A 17 3.85 32.47 23.85
CA ARG A 17 3.56 33.79 23.23
C ARG A 17 2.74 33.66 21.95
N LYS A 18 2.06 34.74 21.58
CA LYS A 18 1.26 34.84 20.35
C LYS A 18 2.14 34.67 19.11
N CYS A 19 1.73 33.76 18.22
CA CYS A 19 2.35 33.50 16.92
C CYS A 19 1.54 34.19 15.82
N THR A 20 2.20 34.86 14.86
CA THR A 20 1.50 35.48 13.71
C THR A 20 1.12 34.48 12.63
N LYS A 21 1.54 33.20 12.76
CA LYS A 21 1.21 32.09 11.85
C LYS A 21 1.62 32.31 10.37
N GLN A 22 2.44 33.35 10.08
CA GLN A 22 3.00 33.58 8.75
C GLN A 22 4.03 32.48 8.40
N GLN A 23 3.98 31.99 7.16
CA GLN A 23 4.96 31.06 6.62
C GLN A 23 5.87 31.81 5.63
N PRO A 24 7.18 31.50 5.57
CA PRO A 24 7.89 30.40 6.24
C PRO A 24 8.28 30.67 7.71
N LYS A 25 8.32 31.94 8.15
CA LYS A 25 8.61 32.32 9.55
C LYS A 25 7.54 33.27 10.08
N CYS A 26 7.18 33.13 11.36
CA CYS A 26 6.35 34.14 12.02
C CYS A 26 7.17 35.40 12.35
N GLN A 27 6.52 36.56 12.37
CA GLN A 27 7.14 37.86 12.60
C GLN A 27 8.01 37.90 13.86
N ARG A 28 7.58 37.23 14.94
CA ARG A 28 8.34 37.17 16.18
C ARG A 28 9.63 36.36 16.03
N CYS A 29 9.57 35.21 15.36
CA CYS A 29 10.74 34.37 15.15
C CYS A 29 11.73 35.03 14.19
N GLU A 30 11.23 35.77 13.20
CA GLU A 30 12.05 36.56 12.30
C GLU A 30 12.80 37.68 13.02
N LEU A 31 12.09 38.50 13.80
CA LEU A 31 12.71 39.60 14.56
C LEU A 31 13.69 39.15 15.64
N ARG A 32 13.48 37.97 16.23
CA ARG A 32 14.30 37.43 17.32
C ARG A 32 15.36 36.44 16.87
N GLY A 33 15.42 36.12 15.57
CA GLY A 33 16.35 35.12 15.02
C GLY A 33 16.08 33.68 15.49
N PHE A 34 14.87 33.34 15.94
CA PHE A 34 14.55 31.99 16.38
C PHE A 34 14.22 31.06 15.21
N ARG A 35 14.56 29.77 15.34
CA ARG A 35 14.15 28.73 14.39
C ARG A 35 12.63 28.53 14.44
N CYS A 36 11.93 28.95 13.39
CA CYS A 36 10.47 28.88 13.28
C CYS A 36 10.06 27.58 12.58
N ILE A 37 9.58 26.60 13.35
CA ILE A 37 9.11 25.31 12.83
C ILE A 37 7.64 25.17 13.18
N TYR A 38 6.80 24.97 12.17
CA TYR A 38 5.40 24.55 12.37
C TYR A 38 5.37 23.02 12.42
N GLU A 39 4.61 22.45 13.36
CA GLU A 39 4.33 21.01 13.36
C GLU A 39 3.45 20.72 12.12
N SER A 40 3.93 19.89 11.20
CA SER A 40 3.07 19.25 10.21
C SER A 40 2.06 18.43 11.00
N SER A 41 0.80 18.82 10.99
CA SER A 41 -0.26 17.96 11.51
C SER A 41 -0.15 16.60 10.82
N PRO A 42 -0.35 15.47 11.54
CA PRO A 42 -0.61 14.20 10.89
C PRO A 42 -1.68 14.46 9.83
N SER A 43 -1.53 13.85 8.66
CA SER A 43 -2.56 13.78 7.63
C SER A 43 -3.76 13.07 8.27
N MET A 44 -4.54 13.82 9.03
CA MET A 44 -5.71 13.30 9.71
C MET A 44 -6.67 12.87 8.61
N ILE A 45 -7.08 11.61 8.69
CA ILE A 45 -8.46 11.23 8.42
C ILE A 45 -9.28 12.06 9.42
N ILE A 46 -9.72 13.26 9.03
CA ILE A 46 -10.65 14.04 9.83
C ILE A 46 -12.03 13.52 9.45
N TYR A 47 -12.63 12.69 10.29
CA TYR A 47 -14.09 12.71 10.42
C TYR A 47 -14.45 14.08 11.00
N GLN A 48 -14.80 15.06 10.16
CA GLN A 48 -15.36 16.32 10.65
C GLN A 48 -16.79 16.05 11.08
N THR A 49 -16.98 15.58 12.32
CA THR A 49 -18.23 15.90 13.03
C THR A 49 -18.19 17.39 13.32
N THR A 50 -19.06 18.14 12.65
CA THR A 50 -19.25 19.58 12.87
C THR A 50 -19.35 19.88 14.36
N GLU A 51 -18.46 20.74 14.84
CA GLU A 51 -18.45 21.26 16.20
C GLU A 51 -19.80 21.92 16.53
N ASN A 52 -20.45 21.46 17.59
CA ASN A 52 -21.05 22.36 18.57
C ASN A 52 -21.11 21.71 19.95
N THR A 53 -20.44 22.40 20.88
CA THR A 53 -20.55 22.35 22.35
C THR A 53 -20.06 21.12 23.11
N ASN A 54 -18.92 21.31 23.79
CA ASN A 54 -18.53 20.82 25.12
C ASN A 54 -19.25 19.57 25.66
N ASP A 55 -18.58 18.42 25.69
CA ASP A 55 -18.28 17.77 26.96
C ASP A 55 -17.21 16.69 26.85
N TYR A 56 -16.44 16.55 27.92
CA TYR A 56 -15.44 15.50 28.10
C TYR A 56 -16.11 14.16 28.47
N SER A 57 -15.52 13.07 27.99
CA SER A 57 -15.71 11.66 28.42
C SER A 57 -16.89 10.92 27.79
N LEU A 58 -16.59 9.81 27.11
CA LEU A 58 -16.93 8.45 27.54
C LEU A 58 -16.44 7.44 26.48
N LEU A 59 -15.32 6.77 26.78
CA LEU A 59 -15.04 5.45 26.22
C LEU A 59 -15.99 4.48 26.92
N ALA A 60 -17.06 4.07 26.23
CA ALA A 60 -17.89 2.96 26.70
C ALA A 60 -17.23 1.65 26.25
N GLU A 61 -16.75 0.88 27.23
CA GLU A 61 -16.38 -0.52 27.09
C GLU A 61 -17.58 -1.30 26.54
N PHE A 62 -17.43 -1.93 25.37
CA PHE A 62 -18.43 -2.90 24.92
C PHE A 62 -18.12 -4.27 25.54
N GLN A 63 -18.89 -4.59 26.58
CA GLN A 63 -19.02 -5.94 27.12
C GLN A 63 -19.63 -6.86 26.06
N HIS A 64 -18.93 -7.96 25.77
CA HIS A 64 -19.48 -9.09 25.03
C HIS A 64 -20.56 -9.77 25.88
N ASP A 65 -21.83 -9.55 25.54
CA ASP A 65 -22.91 -10.45 25.96
C ASP A 65 -23.31 -11.33 24.78
N SER A 66 -23.12 -12.62 25.01
CA SER A 66 -23.54 -13.72 24.15
C SER A 66 -24.96 -14.11 24.53
N LEU A 67 -25.89 -14.10 23.57
CA LEU A 67 -27.18 -14.74 23.74
C LEU A 67 -27.56 -15.59 22.52
N PRO A 68 -28.26 -16.72 22.74
CA PRO A 68 -28.25 -17.86 21.83
C PRO A 68 -29.40 -17.81 20.82
N TRP A 69 -29.12 -18.40 19.66
CA TRP A 69 -30.08 -18.70 18.60
C TRP A 69 -31.22 -19.59 19.08
N GLN A 70 -32.48 -19.18 18.85
CA GLN A 70 -33.62 -20.09 18.82
C GLN A 70 -34.67 -19.64 17.78
N GLY A 71 -34.97 -20.56 16.85
CA GLY A 71 -36.32 -20.94 16.43
C GLY A 71 -37.13 -19.98 15.56
N PHE A 72 -37.27 -20.33 14.27
CA PHE A 72 -38.34 -19.88 13.38
C PHE A 72 -39.71 -20.38 13.86
N GLU A 73 -40.76 -19.57 13.69
CA GLU A 73 -42.10 -20.02 13.30
C GLU A 73 -42.93 -18.86 12.70
N ASP A 74 -43.55 -19.14 11.55
CA ASP A 74 -44.45 -18.30 10.75
C ASP A 74 -45.84 -18.14 11.41
N HIS A 75 -46.49 -16.98 11.24
CA HIS A 75 -47.94 -16.90 11.01
C HIS A 75 -48.40 -15.54 10.48
N ASP A 76 -49.46 -15.60 9.68
CA ASP A 76 -49.93 -14.66 8.66
C ASP A 76 -51.12 -13.78 9.12
N SER A 77 -51.29 -12.63 8.46
CA SER A 77 -52.54 -11.89 8.14
C SER A 77 -53.30 -10.93 9.12
N LEU A 78 -53.29 -9.64 8.71
CA LEU A 78 -54.36 -8.64 8.48
C LEU A 78 -55.18 -7.90 9.59
N ALA A 79 -55.03 -6.56 9.53
CA ALA A 79 -56.04 -5.46 9.54
C ALA A 79 -56.59 -4.78 10.84
N LEU A 80 -56.27 -3.47 10.92
CA LEU A 80 -57.01 -2.27 11.41
C LEU A 80 -57.53 -2.19 12.86
N ASP A 81 -57.08 -1.19 13.63
CA ASP A 81 -57.94 -0.04 14.04
C ASP A 81 -57.13 1.14 14.63
N HIS A 82 -57.65 2.35 14.41
CA HIS A 82 -57.16 3.64 14.87
C HIS A 82 -57.34 3.84 16.39
N SER A 83 -56.30 4.26 17.09
CA SER A 83 -56.47 5.25 18.18
C SER A 83 -55.19 6.05 18.41
N GLN A 84 -55.38 7.37 18.46
CA GLN A 84 -54.37 8.39 18.60
C GLN A 84 -53.74 8.36 19.99
N VAL A 85 -52.41 8.17 20.05
CA VAL A 85 -51.61 8.61 21.18
C VAL A 85 -50.40 9.36 20.61
N SER A 86 -50.44 10.69 20.71
CA SER A 86 -49.32 11.57 20.42
C SER A 86 -48.19 11.32 21.41
N LEU A 87 -47.26 10.45 21.05
CA LEU A 87 -45.93 10.42 21.60
C LEU A 87 -45.04 11.18 20.62
N HIS A 88 -44.55 12.35 21.04
CA HIS A 88 -43.44 13.04 20.39
C HIS A 88 -42.25 12.07 20.36
N ARG A 89 -42.11 11.36 19.24
CA ARG A 89 -40.97 10.50 18.94
C ARG A 89 -39.91 11.43 18.37
N THR A 90 -39.04 11.96 19.22
CA THR A 90 -37.74 12.47 18.78
C THR A 90 -37.06 11.33 18.03
N HIS A 91 -36.80 11.55 16.74
CA HIS A 91 -36.09 10.61 15.89
C HIS A 91 -34.74 10.29 16.54
N PRO A 92 -34.38 9.00 16.71
CA PRO A 92 -32.98 8.64 16.96
C PRO A 92 -32.18 8.98 15.70
N ASP A 93 -30.99 9.51 15.93
CA ASP A 93 -30.06 10.07 14.96
C ASP A 93 -29.98 9.23 13.67
N THR A 94 -30.23 9.89 12.54
CA THR A 94 -29.94 9.34 11.21
C THR A 94 -28.46 8.95 11.18
N PRO A 95 -28.08 7.70 10.84
CA PRO A 95 -26.68 7.34 10.72
C PRO A 95 -26.03 8.26 9.70
N THR A 96 -24.98 8.97 10.11
CA THR A 96 -24.21 9.88 9.27
C THR A 96 -23.73 9.11 8.04
N SER A 97 -24.39 9.31 6.90
CA SER A 97 -24.00 8.64 5.65
C SER A 97 -22.70 9.27 5.16
N PHE A 98 -21.60 8.52 5.23
CA PHE A 98 -20.31 8.95 4.67
C PHE A 98 -20.40 9.05 3.14
N SER A 99 -19.85 10.11 2.56
CA SER A 99 -19.80 10.26 1.11
C SER A 99 -18.56 9.57 0.52
N LEU A 100 -18.63 9.15 -0.74
CA LEU A 100 -17.47 8.62 -1.47
C LEU A 100 -16.35 9.66 -1.54
N ASP A 101 -16.70 10.94 -1.61
CA ASP A 101 -15.74 12.05 -1.64
C ASP A 101 -14.94 12.16 -0.33
N ASP A 102 -15.57 11.86 0.82
CA ASP A 102 -14.88 11.79 2.11
C ASP A 102 -13.82 10.67 2.11
N LEU A 103 -14.16 9.50 1.54
CA LEU A 103 -13.20 8.38 1.44
C LEU A 103 -12.06 8.69 0.48
N LYS A 104 -12.33 9.36 -0.65
CA LYS A 104 -11.32 9.79 -1.63
C LYS A 104 -10.31 10.80 -1.06
N SER A 105 -10.60 11.41 0.10
CA SER A 105 -9.66 12.30 0.78
C SER A 105 -8.47 11.58 1.44
N ALA A 106 -8.47 10.24 1.50
CA ALA A 106 -7.37 9.48 2.07
C ALA A 106 -6.06 9.75 1.33
N TRP A 107 -4.96 9.88 2.09
CA TRP A 107 -3.65 10.33 1.61
C TRP A 107 -3.08 9.50 0.44
N PHE A 108 -3.41 8.20 0.38
CA PHE A 108 -2.94 7.27 -0.67
C PHE A 108 -3.81 7.29 -1.93
N LEU A 109 -4.92 8.03 -1.93
CA LEU A 109 -5.85 8.15 -3.05
C LEU A 109 -5.66 9.47 -3.81
N ASP A 110 -4.66 10.28 -3.46
CA ASP A 110 -4.28 11.43 -4.29
C ASP A 110 -3.84 10.92 -5.68
N PRO A 111 -4.49 11.35 -6.77
CA PRO A 111 -4.11 10.95 -8.13
C PRO A 111 -2.65 11.26 -8.48
N ASN A 112 -2.04 12.28 -7.86
CA ASN A 112 -0.63 12.61 -8.06
C ASN A 112 0.31 11.60 -7.41
N SER A 113 -0.17 10.81 -6.43
CA SER A 113 0.63 9.76 -5.79
C SER A 113 0.97 8.59 -6.72
N TRP A 114 0.33 8.50 -7.89
CA TRP A 114 0.60 7.51 -8.93
C TRP A 114 1.59 8.01 -9.99
N LYS A 115 1.99 9.28 -9.94
CA LYS A 115 2.96 9.85 -10.89
C LYS A 115 4.37 9.59 -10.41
N THR A 116 5.19 8.98 -11.26
CA THR A 116 6.60 8.78 -10.96
C THR A 116 7.34 10.11 -10.94
N VAL A 117 8.22 10.28 -9.95
CA VAL A 117 9.07 11.46 -9.80
C VAL A 117 10.52 11.07 -10.10
N PRO A 118 11.26 11.82 -10.92
CA PRO A 118 12.69 11.56 -11.15
C PRO A 118 13.50 11.60 -9.85
N ILE A 119 14.50 10.73 -9.72
CA ILE A 119 15.46 10.80 -8.61
C ILE A 119 16.39 12.00 -8.83
N GLU A 120 16.45 12.89 -7.84
CA GLU A 120 17.32 14.07 -7.87
C GLU A 120 18.80 13.65 -7.93
N PRO A 121 19.65 14.32 -8.72
CA PRO A 121 21.07 13.95 -8.82
C PRO A 121 21.81 13.92 -7.48
N SER A 122 21.45 14.80 -6.54
CA SER A 122 22.00 14.83 -5.16
C SER A 122 21.65 13.60 -4.34
N ASN A 123 20.57 12.91 -4.71
CA ASN A 123 20.03 11.75 -3.99
C ASN A 123 20.47 10.41 -4.61
N ARG A 124 21.36 10.45 -5.61
CA ARG A 124 21.87 9.24 -6.28
C ARG A 124 23.13 8.77 -5.58
N ALA A 125 23.06 7.65 -4.86
CA ALA A 125 24.26 6.95 -4.41
C ALA A 125 24.98 6.25 -5.57
N HIS A 126 26.29 6.07 -5.40
CA HIS A 126 27.08 5.18 -6.26
C HIS A 126 26.69 3.72 -5.96
N LEU A 127 25.96 3.10 -6.88
CA LEU A 127 25.59 1.68 -6.77
C LEU A 127 26.78 0.79 -7.16
N THR A 128 27.24 -0.04 -6.22
CA THR A 128 28.24 -1.07 -6.53
C THR A 128 27.57 -2.33 -7.05
N THR A 129 28.33 -3.15 -7.77
CA THR A 129 27.86 -4.46 -8.26
C THR A 129 27.37 -5.36 -7.12
N ASP A 130 28.00 -5.28 -5.95
CA ASP A 130 27.61 -6.06 -4.78
C ASP A 130 26.28 -5.60 -4.19
N MET A 131 26.02 -4.28 -4.13
CA MET A 131 24.74 -3.74 -3.70
C MET A 131 23.59 -4.18 -4.62
N ILE A 132 23.83 -4.14 -5.93
CA ILE A 132 22.82 -4.55 -6.91
C ILE A 132 22.54 -6.04 -6.80
N ARG A 133 23.59 -6.88 -6.70
CA ARG A 133 23.39 -8.33 -6.47
C ARG A 133 22.65 -8.59 -5.17
N ALA A 134 23.01 -7.89 -4.09
CA ALA A 134 22.34 -8.04 -2.80
C ALA A 134 20.83 -7.74 -2.88
N LEU A 135 20.42 -6.71 -3.62
CA LEU A 135 19.01 -6.42 -3.88
C LEU A 135 18.29 -7.56 -4.61
N LEU A 136 18.91 -8.10 -5.67
CA LEU A 136 18.34 -9.18 -6.46
C LEU A 136 18.19 -10.46 -5.64
N TYR A 137 19.21 -10.83 -4.87
CA TYR A 137 19.14 -11.98 -3.96
C TYR A 137 18.13 -11.78 -2.84
N ARG A 138 18.05 -10.59 -2.24
CA ARG A 138 17.03 -10.27 -1.24
C ARG A 138 15.61 -10.39 -1.81
N THR A 139 15.40 -9.98 -3.06
CA THR A 139 14.12 -10.17 -3.76
C THR A 139 13.80 -11.66 -3.94
N LYS A 140 14.78 -12.49 -4.29
CA LYS A 140 14.63 -13.95 -4.33
C LYS A 140 14.27 -14.53 -2.96
N ASP A 141 14.85 -14.01 -1.89
CA ASP A 141 14.55 -14.44 -0.52
C ASP A 141 13.09 -14.10 -0.14
N TRP A 142 12.57 -12.93 -0.52
CA TRP A 142 11.15 -12.59 -0.32
C TRP A 142 10.20 -13.52 -1.08
N PHE A 143 10.60 -14.02 -2.24
CA PHE A 143 9.84 -15.08 -2.92
C PHE A 143 9.91 -16.41 -2.18
N SER A 144 11.08 -16.77 -1.62
CA SER A 144 11.20 -17.93 -0.73
C SER A 144 10.29 -17.82 0.50
N GLU A 145 10.25 -16.66 1.15
CA GLU A 145 9.34 -16.36 2.25
C GLU A 145 7.88 -16.49 1.84
N TRP A 146 7.52 -15.99 0.66
CA TRP A 146 6.15 -16.10 0.14
C TRP A 146 5.64 -17.53 0.11
N THR A 147 6.47 -18.50 -0.32
CA THR A 147 6.07 -19.92 -0.31
C THR A 147 5.93 -20.54 1.08
N LYS A 148 6.51 -19.92 2.11
CA LYS A 148 6.50 -20.41 3.50
C LYS A 148 5.36 -19.83 4.32
N SER A 149 5.03 -18.55 4.13
CA SER A 149 4.03 -17.83 4.93
C SER A 149 2.78 -17.41 4.16
N GLY A 150 2.79 -17.48 2.83
CA GLY A 150 1.72 -16.93 1.99
C GLY A 150 1.79 -15.41 1.81
N SER A 151 2.79 -14.73 2.39
CA SER A 151 3.01 -13.28 2.27
C SER A 151 4.49 -12.93 2.19
N ASN A 152 4.81 -11.72 1.75
CA ASN A 152 6.17 -11.16 1.82
C ASN A 152 6.14 -9.63 1.88
N MET A 153 7.28 -8.99 1.61
CA MET A 153 7.43 -7.53 1.67
C MET A 153 6.55 -6.74 0.69
N PHE A 154 6.04 -7.33 -0.39
CA PHE A 154 5.24 -6.66 -1.43
C PHE A 154 3.99 -7.43 -1.87
N ILE A 155 3.79 -8.65 -1.35
CA ILE A 155 2.58 -9.47 -1.50
C ILE A 155 1.93 -9.58 -0.11
N HIS A 156 0.89 -8.77 0.11
CA HIS A 156 0.18 -8.70 1.39
C HIS A 156 -0.64 -9.99 1.65
N PRO A 157 -0.76 -10.48 2.90
CA PRO A 157 -1.54 -11.70 3.21
C PRO A 157 -3.01 -11.60 2.78
N GLU A 158 -3.63 -10.42 2.91
CA GLU A 158 -5.02 -10.21 2.50
C GLU A 158 -5.19 -10.10 0.97
N LEU A 159 -4.14 -9.81 0.19
CA LEU A 159 -4.27 -9.45 -1.23
C LEU A 159 -4.96 -10.53 -2.08
N TYR A 160 -4.70 -11.82 -1.81
CA TYR A 160 -5.24 -12.94 -2.59
C TYR A 160 -6.15 -13.87 -1.76
N LYS A 161 -6.58 -13.42 -0.59
CA LYS A 161 -7.32 -14.26 0.37
C LYS A 161 -8.66 -14.74 -0.16
N ASP A 162 -9.43 -13.83 -0.78
CA ASP A 162 -10.78 -14.13 -1.28
C ASP A 162 -10.82 -14.42 -2.78
N SER A 163 -9.76 -14.08 -3.50
CA SER A 163 -9.63 -14.31 -4.94
C SER A 163 -8.18 -14.58 -5.28
N LEU A 164 -7.89 -15.80 -5.75
CA LEU A 164 -6.57 -16.23 -6.18
C LEU A 164 -6.54 -16.38 -7.70
N PRO A 165 -5.96 -15.41 -8.44
CA PRO A 165 -5.83 -15.50 -9.89
C PRO A 165 -4.96 -16.69 -10.31
N GLU A 166 -5.31 -17.30 -11.45
CA GLU A 166 -4.61 -18.48 -11.98
C GLU A 166 -3.10 -18.24 -12.14
N SER A 167 -2.71 -17.03 -12.60
CA SER A 167 -1.31 -16.64 -12.76
C SER A 167 -0.52 -16.66 -11.44
N ILE A 168 -1.16 -16.28 -10.34
CA ILE A 168 -0.56 -16.28 -9.00
C ILE A 168 -0.47 -17.71 -8.46
N GLY A 169 -1.52 -18.53 -8.63
CA GLY A 169 -1.48 -19.94 -8.25
C GLY A 169 -0.40 -20.73 -9.02
N ASP A 170 -0.28 -20.49 -10.33
CA ASP A 170 0.75 -21.08 -11.18
C ASP A 170 2.17 -20.62 -10.76
N ALA A 171 2.34 -19.34 -10.44
CA ALA A 171 3.62 -18.81 -9.97
C ALA A 171 4.02 -19.38 -8.61
N PHE A 172 3.10 -19.42 -7.65
CA PHE A 172 3.34 -19.93 -6.30
C PHE A 172 3.75 -21.40 -6.32
N THR A 173 3.02 -22.23 -7.07
CA THR A 173 3.29 -23.68 -7.18
C THR A 173 4.61 -23.95 -7.90
N THR A 174 4.88 -23.23 -8.99
CA THR A 174 6.14 -23.34 -9.74
C THR A 174 7.35 -22.92 -8.90
N LEU A 175 7.24 -21.81 -8.16
CA LEU A 175 8.29 -21.35 -7.25
C LEU A 175 8.53 -22.35 -6.11
N SER A 176 7.47 -22.95 -5.55
CA SER A 176 7.59 -23.99 -4.52
C SER A 176 8.33 -25.24 -5.04
N ALA A 177 8.02 -25.66 -6.27
CA ALA A 177 8.73 -26.74 -6.96
C ALA A 177 10.20 -26.38 -7.23
N TYR A 178 10.46 -25.13 -7.64
CA TYR A 178 11.81 -24.61 -7.85
C TYR A 178 12.67 -24.59 -6.58
N LEU A 179 12.11 -24.17 -5.45
CA LEU A 179 12.81 -24.15 -4.17
C LEU A 179 13.09 -25.56 -3.64
N SER A 180 12.26 -26.53 -4.02
CA SER A 180 12.41 -27.95 -3.65
C SER A 180 13.15 -28.78 -4.71
N LYS A 181 13.68 -28.14 -5.76
CA LYS A 181 14.32 -28.87 -6.86
C LYS A 181 15.60 -29.57 -6.41
N THR A 182 15.87 -30.70 -7.02
CA THR A 182 17.09 -31.50 -6.88
C THR A 182 17.79 -31.58 -8.24
N GLU A 183 19.02 -32.06 -8.27
CA GLU A 183 19.73 -32.29 -9.55
C GLU A 183 18.96 -33.24 -10.48
N GLY A 184 18.25 -34.22 -9.92
CA GLY A 184 17.51 -35.21 -10.70
C GLY A 184 16.18 -34.72 -11.30
N ASN A 185 15.61 -33.61 -10.81
CA ASN A 185 14.33 -33.08 -11.30
C ASN A 185 14.42 -31.64 -11.84
N SER A 186 15.60 -31.03 -11.85
CA SER A 186 15.83 -29.65 -12.28
C SER A 186 15.27 -29.37 -13.68
N ASP A 187 15.57 -30.22 -14.66
CA ASP A 187 15.10 -30.09 -16.04
C ASP A 187 13.58 -30.10 -16.17
N MET A 188 12.90 -30.89 -15.34
CA MET A 188 11.43 -30.95 -15.33
C MET A 188 10.86 -29.66 -14.74
N VAL A 189 11.41 -29.20 -13.61
CA VAL A 189 11.00 -27.97 -12.95
C VAL A 189 11.20 -26.76 -13.87
N PHE A 190 12.33 -26.69 -14.58
CA PHE A 190 12.59 -25.63 -15.56
C PHE A 190 11.65 -25.67 -16.76
N ARG A 191 11.29 -26.86 -17.25
CA ARG A 191 10.30 -27.02 -18.31
C ARG A 191 8.92 -26.54 -17.87
N ILE A 192 8.49 -26.90 -16.66
CA ILE A 192 7.22 -26.41 -16.07
C ILE A 192 7.24 -24.89 -15.99
N MET A 193 8.33 -24.31 -15.45
CA MET A 193 8.48 -22.87 -15.32
C MET A 193 8.44 -22.15 -16.66
N GLU A 194 9.13 -22.67 -17.68
CA GLU A 194 9.11 -22.11 -19.04
C GLU A 194 7.67 -22.15 -19.60
N GLN A 195 6.99 -23.29 -19.51
CA GLN A 195 5.62 -23.44 -19.99
C GLN A 195 4.64 -22.47 -19.29
N LYS A 196 4.76 -22.29 -17.97
CA LYS A 196 3.90 -21.41 -17.19
C LYS A 196 4.16 -19.94 -17.48
N ALA A 197 5.42 -19.54 -17.62
CA ALA A 197 5.78 -18.17 -18.02
C ALA A 197 5.31 -17.86 -19.46
N GLU A 198 5.50 -18.78 -20.40
CA GLU A 198 5.04 -18.62 -21.79
C GLU A 198 3.52 -18.55 -21.88
N LYS A 199 2.80 -19.40 -21.13
CA LYS A 199 1.33 -19.35 -21.05
C LYS A 199 0.84 -17.99 -20.54
N LEU A 200 1.46 -17.46 -19.48
CA LEU A 200 1.11 -16.16 -18.90
C LEU A 200 1.29 -15.02 -19.91
N VAL A 201 2.41 -14.99 -20.63
CA VAL A 201 2.68 -13.96 -21.64
C VAL A 201 1.74 -14.09 -22.84
N ALA A 202 1.41 -15.32 -23.25
CA ALA A 202 0.52 -15.56 -24.39
C ALA A 202 -0.96 -15.27 -24.10
N SER A 203 -1.45 -15.58 -22.89
CA SER A 203 -2.87 -15.41 -22.53
C SER A 203 -3.30 -13.94 -22.50
N GLU A 204 -2.39 -13.04 -22.17
CA GLU A 204 -2.68 -11.61 -22.00
C GLU A 204 -2.56 -10.79 -23.29
N GLY A 205 -1.93 -11.33 -24.35
CA GLY A 205 -1.87 -10.68 -25.67
C GLY A 205 -3.19 -10.71 -26.46
N THR A 206 -4.21 -11.41 -25.97
CA THR A 206 -5.44 -11.72 -26.73
C THR A 206 -6.74 -11.24 -26.10
N SER A 207 -6.72 -10.66 -24.90
CA SER A 207 -7.95 -10.39 -24.14
C SER A 207 -8.15 -8.92 -23.79
N GLU A 208 -9.16 -8.28 -24.41
CA GLU A 208 -9.84 -7.06 -23.92
C GLU A 208 -10.60 -7.30 -22.60
N ARG A 209 -10.09 -8.19 -21.72
CA ARG A 209 -10.73 -8.48 -20.44
C ARG A 209 -10.60 -7.24 -19.56
N SER A 210 -11.71 -6.91 -18.90
CA SER A 210 -11.83 -5.89 -17.85
C SER A 210 -10.54 -5.78 -17.04
N ARG A 211 -9.79 -4.68 -17.27
CA ARG A 211 -8.48 -4.40 -16.67
C ARG A 211 -8.67 -4.01 -15.21
N SER A 212 -8.94 -4.99 -14.36
CA SER A 212 -8.99 -4.77 -12.92
C SER A 212 -7.57 -4.60 -12.37
N THR A 213 -7.43 -3.75 -11.35
CA THR A 213 -6.15 -3.55 -10.66
C THR A 213 -5.59 -4.87 -10.11
N LEU A 214 -6.46 -5.80 -9.66
CA LEU A 214 -6.09 -7.15 -9.24
C LEU A 214 -5.42 -7.93 -10.38
N ASN A 215 -6.02 -7.98 -11.57
CA ASN A 215 -5.46 -8.72 -12.69
C ASN A 215 -4.09 -8.14 -13.09
N SER A 216 -3.98 -6.81 -13.11
CA SER A 216 -2.74 -6.13 -13.47
C SER A 216 -1.61 -6.34 -12.47
N ILE A 217 -1.86 -6.26 -11.15
CA ILE A 217 -0.83 -6.59 -10.16
C ILE A 217 -0.47 -8.08 -10.20
N SER A 218 -1.45 -8.96 -10.43
CA SER A 218 -1.25 -10.41 -10.44
C SER A 218 -0.29 -10.87 -11.53
N ARG A 219 -0.50 -10.39 -12.77
CA ARG A 219 0.38 -10.75 -13.89
C ARG A 219 1.80 -10.19 -13.72
N VAL A 220 1.94 -8.99 -13.13
CA VAL A 220 3.25 -8.41 -12.84
C VAL A 220 3.98 -9.22 -11.78
N GLN A 221 3.34 -9.52 -10.64
CA GLN A 221 3.96 -10.32 -9.56
C GLN A 221 4.33 -11.73 -10.04
N ALA A 222 3.46 -12.39 -10.81
CA ALA A 222 3.73 -13.69 -11.39
C ALA A 222 4.94 -13.66 -12.35
N LEU A 223 4.95 -12.73 -13.32
CA LEU A 223 6.07 -12.62 -14.26
C LEU A 223 7.38 -12.21 -13.57
N LEU A 224 7.30 -11.30 -12.60
CA LEU A 224 8.43 -10.89 -11.76
C LEU A 224 9.07 -12.08 -11.04
N SER A 225 8.25 -12.99 -10.49
CA SER A 225 8.74 -14.21 -9.82
C SER A 225 9.52 -15.10 -10.77
N TYR A 226 9.02 -15.33 -11.99
CA TYR A 226 9.71 -16.12 -13.00
C TYR A 226 11.01 -15.45 -13.43
N CYS A 227 11.00 -14.13 -13.68
CA CYS A 227 12.20 -13.41 -14.09
C CYS A 227 13.30 -13.46 -13.02
N ILE A 228 12.99 -13.18 -11.75
CA ILE A 228 13.98 -13.21 -10.66
C ILE A 228 14.66 -14.57 -10.54
N ILE A 229 13.87 -15.63 -10.52
CA ILE A 229 14.40 -16.98 -10.33
C ILE A 229 15.32 -17.36 -11.50
N ARG A 230 14.85 -17.16 -12.73
CA ARG A 230 15.56 -17.56 -13.95
C ARG A 230 16.84 -16.78 -14.19
N LEU A 231 16.88 -15.50 -13.81
CA LEU A 231 18.09 -14.67 -13.93
C LEU A 231 19.16 -15.09 -12.91
N LEU A 232 18.76 -15.49 -11.70
CA LEU A 232 19.65 -15.82 -10.58
C LEU A 232 20.01 -17.30 -10.45
N ASP A 233 19.40 -18.19 -11.23
CA ASP A 233 19.62 -19.63 -11.13
C ASP A 233 20.96 -20.10 -11.73
N GLY A 234 21.51 -19.35 -12.69
CA GLY A 234 22.79 -19.66 -13.32
C GLY A 234 22.70 -20.49 -14.61
N ASP A 235 21.52 -21.04 -14.92
CA ASP A 235 21.26 -21.71 -16.20
C ASP A 235 21.19 -20.70 -17.37
N LEU A 236 21.94 -20.99 -18.44
CA LEU A 236 22.06 -20.10 -19.60
C LEU A 236 20.73 -19.93 -20.36
N ARG A 237 19.97 -21.02 -20.52
CA ARG A 237 18.68 -21.00 -21.23
C ARG A 237 17.64 -20.25 -20.42
N GLN A 238 17.59 -20.47 -19.11
CA GLN A 238 16.67 -19.75 -18.23
C GLN A 238 16.96 -18.25 -18.23
N ARG A 239 18.24 -17.86 -18.16
CA ARG A 239 18.62 -16.45 -18.29
C ARG A 239 18.15 -15.84 -19.61
N TYR A 240 18.48 -16.47 -20.75
CA TYR A 240 18.07 -15.99 -22.07
C TYR A 240 16.56 -15.76 -22.17
N ARG A 241 15.76 -16.71 -21.68
CA ARG A 241 14.31 -16.59 -21.72
C ARG A 241 13.75 -15.55 -20.75
N ALA A 242 14.40 -15.34 -19.60
CA ALA A 242 14.00 -14.27 -18.68
C ALA A 242 14.28 -12.89 -19.29
N GLU A 243 15.40 -12.73 -19.99
CA GLU A 243 15.72 -11.49 -20.71
C GLU A 243 14.64 -11.13 -21.75
N GLN A 244 14.11 -12.12 -22.47
CA GLN A 244 12.98 -11.91 -23.40
C GLN A 244 11.72 -11.36 -22.71
N ASN A 245 11.52 -11.71 -21.43
CA ASN A 245 10.36 -11.31 -20.66
C ASN A 245 10.54 -9.96 -19.93
N LEU A 246 11.76 -9.40 -19.87
CA LEU A 246 12.01 -8.14 -19.16
C LEU A 246 11.26 -6.96 -19.79
N GLN A 247 11.20 -6.91 -21.12
CA GLN A 247 10.43 -5.87 -21.81
C GLN A 247 8.92 -5.97 -21.48
N VAL A 248 8.37 -7.19 -21.51
CA VAL A 248 6.97 -7.44 -21.16
C VAL A 248 6.69 -7.04 -19.70
N LEU A 249 7.60 -7.36 -18.78
CA LEU A 249 7.50 -6.96 -17.38
C LEU A 249 7.51 -5.44 -17.22
N GLU A 250 8.36 -4.72 -17.95
CA GLU A 250 8.40 -3.26 -17.93
C GLU A 250 7.09 -2.65 -18.42
N GLU A 251 6.56 -3.14 -19.54
CA GLU A 251 5.28 -2.70 -20.12
C GLU A 251 4.12 -2.96 -19.14
N TRP A 252 4.00 -4.17 -18.62
CA TRP A 252 2.95 -4.50 -17.65
C TRP A 252 3.07 -3.72 -16.34
N THR A 253 4.29 -3.41 -15.91
CA THR A 253 4.52 -2.57 -14.72
C THR A 253 4.01 -1.14 -14.94
N LYS A 254 4.17 -0.58 -16.15
CA LYS A 254 3.61 0.74 -16.51
C LYS A 254 2.08 0.69 -16.55
N GLU A 255 1.52 -0.33 -17.19
CA GLU A 255 0.07 -0.53 -17.28
C GLU A 255 -0.57 -0.70 -15.89
N MET A 256 0.07 -1.44 -14.98
CA MET A 256 -0.39 -1.61 -13.61
C MET A 256 -0.55 -0.28 -12.87
N ILE A 257 0.39 0.66 -13.04
CA ILE A 257 0.28 2.01 -12.44
C ILE A 257 -0.86 2.81 -13.08
N LEU A 258 -1.03 2.71 -14.40
CA LEU A 258 -2.13 3.38 -15.11
C LEU A 258 -3.50 2.87 -14.64
N ASP A 259 -3.66 1.55 -14.49
CA ASP A 259 -4.89 0.94 -14.01
C ASP A 259 -5.19 1.36 -12.56
N ALA A 260 -4.18 1.39 -11.69
CA ALA A 260 -4.32 1.88 -10.32
C ALA A 260 -4.72 3.38 -10.27
N SER A 261 -4.13 4.21 -11.13
CA SER A 261 -4.46 5.63 -11.25
C SER A 261 -5.90 5.86 -11.74
N ASN A 262 -6.35 5.09 -12.73
CA ASN A 262 -7.69 5.19 -13.29
C ASN A 262 -8.74 4.77 -12.25
N THR A 263 -8.54 3.62 -11.60
CA THR A 263 -9.44 3.10 -10.56
C THR A 263 -9.46 3.96 -9.29
N THR A 264 -8.37 4.67 -9.00
CA THR A 264 -8.36 5.70 -7.94
C THR A 264 -9.26 6.88 -8.32
N SER A 265 -9.18 7.34 -9.57
CA SER A 265 -9.87 8.54 -10.05
C SER A 265 -11.40 8.33 -10.10
N ASP A 266 -11.85 7.20 -10.62
CA ASP A 266 -13.28 6.86 -10.67
C ASP A 266 -13.84 6.42 -9.30
N GLY A 267 -12.99 5.93 -8.38
CA GLY A 267 -13.38 5.49 -7.03
C GLY A 267 -13.65 3.99 -6.92
N SER A 268 -13.55 3.25 -8.03
CA SER A 268 -13.69 1.78 -8.05
C SER A 268 -12.66 1.08 -7.18
N LEU A 269 -11.47 1.69 -6.98
CA LEU A 269 -10.46 1.18 -6.05
C LEU A 269 -10.96 1.04 -4.60
N ILE A 270 -11.98 1.82 -4.22
CA ILE A 270 -12.59 1.77 -2.88
C ILE A 270 -13.77 0.80 -2.86
N VAL A 271 -14.72 0.99 -3.79
CA VAL A 271 -16.04 0.35 -3.71
C VAL A 271 -16.18 -0.94 -4.51
N ASP A 272 -15.33 -1.14 -5.52
CA ASP A 272 -15.40 -2.26 -6.48
C ASP A 272 -14.07 -3.04 -6.57
N ASN A 273 -13.19 -2.93 -5.57
CA ASN A 273 -11.98 -3.76 -5.52
C ASN A 273 -12.35 -5.19 -5.08
N HIS A 274 -11.53 -6.18 -5.39
CA HIS A 274 -11.88 -7.60 -5.15
C HIS A 274 -11.96 -7.99 -3.66
N LEU A 275 -11.42 -7.18 -2.75
CA LEU A 275 -11.53 -7.40 -1.29
C LEU A 275 -12.82 -6.80 -0.72
N THR A 276 -13.50 -5.93 -1.47
CA THR A 276 -14.75 -5.27 -1.07
C THR A 276 -15.93 -5.60 -2.00
N GLY A 277 -15.65 -6.12 -3.19
CA GLY A 277 -16.58 -6.41 -4.28
C GLY A 277 -17.22 -7.80 -4.20
N ARG A 278 -18.49 -7.88 -4.62
CA ARG A 278 -19.30 -9.12 -4.66
C ARG A 278 -18.79 -10.14 -5.68
N SER A 279 -18.88 -11.43 -5.31
CA SER A 279 -19.24 -12.48 -6.27
C SER A 279 -20.69 -12.26 -6.72
N ALA A 280 -20.89 -12.07 -8.02
CA ALA A 280 -22.13 -11.61 -8.64
C ALA A 280 -23.24 -12.68 -8.67
N GLN A 281 -23.78 -13.11 -7.52
CA GLN A 281 -24.89 -14.07 -7.49
C GLN A 281 -26.26 -13.51 -7.07
N TYR A 282 -26.35 -12.30 -6.49
CA TYR A 282 -27.65 -11.75 -6.06
C TYR A 282 -27.75 -10.23 -6.18
N SER A 283 -27.76 -9.70 -7.42
CA SER A 283 -27.98 -8.26 -7.67
C SER A 283 -29.45 -7.94 -7.93
N THR A 284 -30.13 -7.37 -6.92
CA THR A 284 -31.35 -6.59 -7.09
C THR A 284 -31.22 -5.24 -6.35
N VAL A 285 -30.83 -4.20 -7.11
CA VAL A 285 -31.13 -2.75 -6.98
C VAL A 285 -30.85 -2.04 -5.61
N PRO A 286 -30.88 -0.69 -5.51
CA PRO A 286 -29.68 0.11 -5.23
C PRO A 286 -29.80 0.84 -3.89
N LEU A 287 -29.16 0.30 -2.86
CA LEU A 287 -28.70 1.07 -1.71
C LEU A 287 -27.33 0.47 -1.38
N LEU A 288 -26.33 1.27 -1.03
CA LEU A 288 -25.23 0.74 -0.21
C LEU A 288 -25.74 0.69 1.24
N PRO A 289 -26.26 -0.43 1.78
CA PRO A 289 -25.97 -0.76 3.15
C PRO A 289 -24.59 -1.43 3.11
N CYS A 290 -23.55 -0.62 3.34
CA CYS A 290 -22.17 -1.08 3.34
C CYS A 290 -22.02 -2.30 4.25
N ARG A 291 -21.70 -3.48 3.70
CA ARG A 291 -21.27 -4.65 4.50
C ARG A 291 -19.97 -4.39 5.26
N TYR A 292 -19.24 -3.36 4.84
CA TYR A 292 -17.93 -2.99 5.33
C TYR A 292 -18.00 -1.59 5.94
N SER A 293 -17.33 -1.41 7.07
CA SER A 293 -17.18 -0.07 7.63
C SER A 293 -16.29 0.80 6.71
N PRO A 294 -16.40 2.14 6.78
CA PRO A 294 -15.47 3.03 6.07
C PRO A 294 -14.00 2.68 6.29
N GLU A 295 -13.62 2.30 7.51
CA GLU A 295 -12.27 1.87 7.86
C GLU A 295 -11.87 0.63 7.06
N GLN A 296 -12.77 -0.34 6.93
CA GLN A 296 -12.50 -1.57 6.17
C GLN A 296 -12.34 -1.28 4.68
N LEU A 297 -13.19 -0.43 4.10
CA LEU A 297 -13.08 -0.01 2.71
C LEU A 297 -11.73 0.66 2.44
N LEU A 298 -11.32 1.60 3.30
CA LEU A 298 -10.04 2.30 3.18
C LEU A 298 -8.85 1.38 3.40
N TRP A 299 -8.89 0.47 4.37
CA TRP A 299 -7.81 -0.48 4.62
C TRP A 299 -7.61 -1.42 3.43
N HIS A 300 -8.68 -1.97 2.86
CA HIS A 300 -8.60 -2.81 1.66
C HIS A 300 -8.10 -2.04 0.43
N ALA A 301 -8.59 -0.82 0.22
CA ALA A 301 -8.09 0.04 -0.85
C ALA A 301 -6.60 0.38 -0.66
N TRP A 302 -6.17 0.59 0.59
CA TRP A 302 -4.78 0.83 0.93
C TRP A 302 -3.90 -0.40 0.68
N ILE A 303 -4.33 -1.61 1.10
CA ILE A 303 -3.61 -2.87 0.83
C ILE A 303 -3.34 -3.02 -0.66
N LEU A 304 -4.38 -2.85 -1.49
CA LEU A 304 -4.24 -2.95 -2.94
C LEU A 304 -3.31 -1.86 -3.48
N SER A 305 -3.47 -0.62 -3.02
CA SER A 305 -2.64 0.50 -3.45
C SER A 305 -1.16 0.31 -3.10
N GLU A 306 -0.88 -0.01 -1.84
CA GLU A 306 0.47 -0.21 -1.33
C GLU A 306 1.12 -1.45 -1.98
N SER A 307 0.37 -2.53 -2.20
CA SER A 307 0.84 -3.70 -2.95
C SER A 307 1.27 -3.32 -4.37
N VAL A 308 0.50 -2.47 -5.07
CA VAL A 308 0.87 -1.96 -6.40
C VAL A 308 2.18 -1.17 -6.33
N ARG A 309 2.32 -0.25 -5.36
CA ARG A 309 3.52 0.59 -5.23
C ARG A 309 4.77 -0.21 -4.87
N ARG A 310 4.65 -1.15 -3.91
CA ARG A 310 5.75 -2.04 -3.52
C ARG A 310 6.14 -2.98 -4.67
N THR A 311 5.16 -3.55 -5.38
CA THR A 311 5.41 -4.36 -6.59
C THR A 311 6.13 -3.56 -7.65
N TRP A 312 5.71 -2.32 -7.91
CA TRP A 312 6.39 -1.42 -8.85
C TRP A 312 7.86 -1.20 -8.45
N CYS A 313 8.13 -0.89 -7.18
CA CYS A 313 9.49 -0.71 -6.66
C CYS A 313 10.37 -1.94 -6.90
N VAL A 314 9.85 -3.15 -6.66
CA VAL A 314 10.59 -4.40 -6.90
C VAL A 314 10.80 -4.65 -8.39
N SER A 315 9.79 -4.43 -9.23
CA SER A 315 9.89 -4.58 -10.69
C SER A 315 10.94 -3.64 -11.28
N VAL A 316 10.90 -2.35 -10.95
CA VAL A 316 11.90 -1.39 -11.46
C VAL A 316 13.27 -1.64 -10.85
N GLY A 317 13.35 -2.13 -9.61
CA GLY A 317 14.60 -2.56 -8.98
C GLY A 317 15.26 -3.73 -9.72
N LEU A 318 14.47 -4.72 -10.14
CA LEU A 318 14.94 -5.80 -11.00
C LEU A 318 15.40 -5.28 -12.36
N LEU A 319 14.55 -4.53 -13.05
CA LEU A 319 14.82 -4.05 -14.42
C LEU A 319 16.08 -3.18 -14.45
N SER A 320 16.15 -2.16 -13.59
CA SER A 320 17.29 -1.26 -13.49
C SER A 320 18.55 -1.98 -12.98
N GLY A 321 18.41 -2.85 -11.97
CA GLY A 321 19.53 -3.57 -11.39
C GLY A 321 20.16 -4.57 -12.36
N TYR A 322 19.34 -5.36 -13.05
CA TYR A 322 19.83 -6.33 -14.03
C TYR A 322 20.53 -5.64 -15.21
N GLU A 323 19.93 -4.57 -15.75
CA GLU A 323 20.53 -3.81 -16.85
C GLU A 323 21.88 -3.18 -16.43
N LEU A 324 21.95 -2.61 -15.22
CA LEU A 324 23.18 -2.05 -14.67
C LEU A 324 24.29 -3.10 -14.49
N LEU A 325 23.95 -4.34 -14.13
CA LEU A 325 24.91 -5.45 -14.09
C LEU A 325 25.36 -5.90 -15.48
N LYS A 326 24.51 -5.75 -16.50
CA LYS A 326 24.74 -6.21 -17.87
C LYS A 326 25.55 -5.21 -18.69
N THR A 327 25.26 -3.91 -18.56
CA THR A 327 25.78 -2.87 -19.47
C THR A 327 26.50 -1.72 -18.76
N GLU A 328 26.66 -1.78 -17.43
CA GLU A 328 27.24 -0.71 -16.59
C GLU A 328 26.44 0.62 -16.62
N ALA A 329 25.30 0.63 -17.29
CA ALA A 329 24.34 1.72 -17.33
C ALA A 329 22.93 1.14 -17.24
N GLY A 330 21.92 1.95 -16.92
CA GLY A 330 20.56 1.46 -16.85
C GLY A 330 19.52 2.58 -16.74
N PRO A 331 18.26 2.28 -17.05
CA PRO A 331 17.17 3.24 -16.91
C PRO A 331 16.95 3.58 -15.43
N CYS A 332 16.67 4.86 -15.15
CA CYS A 332 16.19 5.30 -13.85
C CYS A 332 14.70 5.63 -13.95
N HIS A 333 13.88 4.74 -13.39
CA HIS A 333 12.41 4.84 -13.46
C HIS A 333 11.82 5.88 -12.48
N GLY A 334 12.65 6.51 -11.66
CA GLY A 334 12.21 7.47 -10.65
C GLY A 334 11.80 6.81 -9.33
N THR A 335 10.81 7.41 -8.67
CA THR A 335 10.23 6.95 -7.41
C THR A 335 8.73 7.17 -7.38
N LEU A 336 8.04 6.28 -6.67
CA LEU A 336 6.68 6.48 -6.16
C LEU A 336 6.74 6.60 -4.63
N PRO A 337 5.78 7.29 -4.01
CA PRO A 337 5.69 7.33 -2.55
C PRO A 337 5.27 5.95 -2.01
N ILE A 338 5.87 5.48 -0.92
CA ILE A 338 5.45 4.25 -0.22
C ILE A 338 5.19 4.55 1.24
N THR A 339 4.45 3.68 1.92
CA THR A 339 4.24 3.77 3.37
C THR A 339 5.48 3.23 4.09
N THR A 340 6.13 4.06 4.91
CA THR A 340 7.42 3.72 5.53
C THR A 340 7.33 3.46 7.03
N ARG A 341 6.17 3.65 7.66
CA ARG A 341 5.98 3.30 9.08
C ARG A 341 5.87 1.79 9.26
N LYS A 342 6.74 1.24 10.10
CA LYS A 342 6.71 -0.17 10.52
C LYS A 342 5.38 -0.55 11.15
N GLY A 343 4.87 -1.75 10.82
CA GLY A 343 3.65 -2.31 11.39
C GLY A 343 2.38 -1.99 10.61
N LEU A 344 2.37 -0.98 9.72
CA LEU A 344 1.20 -0.72 8.87
C LEU A 344 0.99 -1.85 7.85
N TRP A 345 2.08 -2.37 7.25
CA TRP A 345 2.02 -3.48 6.29
C TRP A 345 1.60 -4.80 6.94
N GLU A 346 1.92 -4.98 8.22
CA GLU A 346 1.58 -6.17 8.99
C GLU A 346 0.25 -6.04 9.75
N ALA A 347 -0.47 -4.92 9.61
CA ALA A 347 -1.72 -4.71 10.33
C ALA A 347 -2.75 -5.77 9.93
N GLU A 348 -3.26 -6.53 10.90
CA GLU A 348 -4.14 -7.69 10.66
C GLU A 348 -5.63 -7.33 10.55
N SER A 349 -5.99 -6.06 10.79
CA SER A 349 -7.37 -5.59 10.70
C SER A 349 -7.45 -4.09 10.38
N ALA A 350 -8.59 -3.68 9.83
CA ALA A 350 -8.90 -2.27 9.59
C ALA A 350 -8.85 -1.43 10.88
N PHE A 351 -9.24 -2.01 12.03
CA PHE A 351 -9.15 -1.33 13.31
C PHE A 351 -7.71 -1.00 13.69
N VAL A 352 -6.82 -1.99 13.65
CA VAL A 352 -5.39 -1.81 13.97
C VAL A 352 -4.75 -0.82 12.99
N TRP A 353 -5.02 -0.98 11.70
CA TRP A 353 -4.51 -0.08 10.65
C TRP A 353 -4.97 1.37 10.87
N THR A 354 -6.27 1.59 11.11
CA THR A 354 -6.83 2.94 11.35
C THR A 354 -6.25 3.56 12.62
N LYS A 355 -6.12 2.78 13.69
CA LYS A 355 -5.50 3.24 14.94
C LYS A 355 -4.06 3.73 14.71
N MET A 356 -3.26 2.94 14.00
CA MET A 356 -1.88 3.32 13.66
C MET A 356 -1.82 4.58 12.79
N CYS A 357 -2.71 4.70 11.80
CA CYS A 357 -2.83 5.89 10.96
C CYS A 357 -3.17 7.16 11.77
N ALA A 358 -3.96 7.03 12.83
CA ALA A 358 -4.36 8.15 13.69
C ALA A 358 -3.27 8.54 14.70
N GLU A 359 -2.56 7.55 15.27
CA GLU A 359 -1.63 7.77 16.38
C GLU A 359 -0.20 8.07 15.94
N SER A 360 0.20 7.66 14.74
CA SER A 360 1.59 7.73 14.28
C SER A 360 1.73 8.43 12.93
N ASN A 361 2.92 9.00 12.67
CA ASN A 361 3.26 9.46 11.33
C ASN A 361 3.46 8.25 10.40
N ILE A 362 2.51 8.01 9.51
CA ILE A 362 2.49 6.90 8.56
C ILE A 362 3.67 6.87 7.58
N GLY A 363 4.34 8.01 7.37
CA GLY A 363 5.55 8.07 6.54
C GLY A 363 5.27 7.77 5.07
N PHE A 364 4.38 8.52 4.41
CA PHE A 364 4.17 8.37 2.97
C PHE A 364 5.20 9.21 2.22
N MET A 365 6.25 8.56 1.72
CA MET A 365 7.47 9.24 1.27
C MET A 365 8.04 8.63 0.00
N CYS A 366 8.58 9.50 -0.86
CA CYS A 366 9.35 9.11 -2.03
C CYS A 366 10.81 8.86 -1.66
N ARG A 367 11.58 8.20 -2.54
CA ARG A 367 13.04 8.00 -2.35
C ARG A 367 13.82 9.32 -2.21
N ASN A 368 13.33 10.40 -2.81
CA ASN A 368 13.93 11.73 -2.65
C ASN A 368 13.79 12.29 -1.21
N ASP A 369 12.89 11.74 -0.39
CA ASP A 369 12.65 12.20 0.98
C ASP A 369 13.50 11.47 2.04
N HIS A 370 14.52 10.70 1.64
CA HIS A 370 15.31 9.90 2.59
C HIS A 370 16.00 10.75 3.68
N GLU A 371 16.45 11.97 3.36
CA GLU A 371 17.00 12.91 4.36
C GLU A 371 15.97 13.30 5.41
N LYS A 372 14.73 13.56 4.96
CA LYS A 372 13.61 13.87 5.85
C LYS A 372 13.30 12.68 6.74
N MET A 373 13.32 11.47 6.19
CA MET A 373 13.09 10.25 6.97
C MET A 373 14.15 10.05 8.05
N ILE A 374 15.44 10.20 7.70
CA ILE A 374 16.55 10.10 8.66
C ILE A 374 16.43 11.14 9.79
N ALA A 375 15.95 12.34 9.46
CA ALA A 375 15.81 13.43 10.42
C ALA A 375 14.56 13.32 11.32
N GLU A 376 13.49 12.70 10.83
CA GLU A 376 12.18 12.67 11.51
C GLU A 376 11.84 11.33 12.17
N MET A 377 12.49 10.23 11.78
CA MET A 377 12.17 8.88 12.24
C MET A 377 13.43 8.14 12.70
N SER A 378 13.26 7.30 13.73
CA SER A 378 14.30 6.34 14.11
C SER A 378 14.21 5.11 13.21
N ALA A 379 15.36 4.51 12.88
CA ALA A 379 15.45 3.40 11.93
C ALA A 379 14.64 2.16 12.38
N ASP A 380 14.43 1.97 13.68
CA ASP A 380 13.64 0.87 14.25
C ASP A 380 12.12 1.03 14.07
N GLU A 381 11.66 2.25 13.78
CA GLU A 381 10.27 2.57 13.48
C GLU A 381 9.94 2.52 11.99
N VAL A 382 10.95 2.29 11.14
CA VAL A 382 10.82 2.26 9.68
C VAL A 382 10.61 0.84 9.21
N ASP A 383 9.67 0.70 8.27
CA ASP A 383 9.29 -0.55 7.63
C ASP A 383 10.52 -1.22 6.97
N PRO A 384 10.70 -2.56 7.11
CA PRO A 384 11.86 -3.26 6.56
C PRO A 384 12.00 -3.16 5.03
N PHE A 385 10.89 -3.09 4.30
CA PHE A 385 10.90 -2.87 2.85
C PHE A 385 11.42 -1.46 2.53
N ALA A 386 10.92 -0.44 3.22
CA ALA A 386 11.43 0.93 3.07
C ALA A 386 12.93 1.05 3.39
N LEU A 387 13.40 0.43 4.48
CA LEU A 387 14.83 0.38 4.82
C LEU A 387 15.67 -0.26 3.72
N CYS A 388 15.18 -1.34 3.10
CA CYS A 388 15.85 -2.00 2.00
C CYS A 388 16.00 -1.07 0.78
N ILE A 389 14.95 -0.32 0.42
CA ILE A 389 15.00 0.61 -0.70
C ILE A 389 15.94 1.78 -0.37
N MET A 390 15.88 2.33 0.85
CA MET A 390 16.75 3.42 1.28
C MET A 390 18.24 3.05 1.30
N GLU A 391 18.58 1.81 1.64
CA GLU A 391 19.97 1.34 1.64
C GLU A 391 20.63 1.50 0.26
N LEU A 392 19.85 1.43 -0.81
CA LEU A 392 20.31 1.70 -2.18
C LEU A 392 20.56 3.19 -2.44
N ASP A 393 19.84 4.08 -1.74
CA ASP A 393 19.90 5.53 -1.93
C ASP A 393 21.00 6.20 -1.11
N ILE A 394 21.24 5.72 0.12
CA ILE A 394 22.20 6.34 1.04
C ILE A 394 23.47 5.52 1.25
N GLY A 395 23.48 4.26 0.80
CA GLY A 395 24.60 3.34 0.95
C GLY A 395 24.68 2.66 2.33
N PRO A 396 25.44 1.55 2.42
CA PRO A 396 25.46 0.69 3.61
C PRO A 396 26.07 1.37 4.84
N ASP A 397 27.14 2.16 4.69
CA ASP A 397 27.81 2.81 5.82
C ASP A 397 26.92 3.85 6.49
N ARG A 398 26.24 4.68 5.68
CA ARG A 398 25.33 5.70 6.18
C ARG A 398 24.09 5.08 6.81
N MET A 399 23.57 4.02 6.21
CA MET A 399 22.49 3.20 6.78
C MET A 399 22.90 2.60 8.13
N ALA A 400 24.12 2.07 8.25
CA ALA A 400 24.63 1.50 9.50
C ALA A 400 24.78 2.55 10.61
N ARG A 401 25.27 3.76 10.29
CA ARG A 401 25.33 4.88 11.23
C ARG A 401 23.96 5.25 11.76
N TRP A 402 23.00 5.46 10.86
CA TRP A 402 21.63 5.80 11.25
C TRP A 402 21.01 4.72 12.14
N LYS A 403 21.16 3.44 11.80
CA LYS A 403 20.70 2.30 12.61
C LYS A 403 21.35 2.23 14.00
N SER A 404 22.58 2.72 14.14
CA SER A 404 23.32 2.71 15.41
C SER A 404 22.97 3.85 16.36
N GLY A 405 22.06 4.77 15.97
CA GLY A 405 21.70 5.95 16.78
C GLY A 405 22.79 7.03 16.84
N HIS A 406 23.94 6.82 16.21
CA HIS A 406 24.92 7.86 15.96
C HIS A 406 24.41 8.66 14.76
N GLY A 407 23.95 9.89 15.00
CA GLY A 407 23.42 10.78 13.97
C GLY A 407 24.28 10.80 12.70
N ALA A 408 23.59 10.88 11.56
CA ALA A 408 24.08 10.74 10.18
C ALA A 408 25.49 11.31 9.90
#